data_AF-A0AAW7HPQ6-F1
#
_entry.id   AF-A0AAW7HPQ6-F1
#
_cell.length_a   1.000
_cell.length_b   1.000
_cell.length_c   1.000
_cell.angle_alpha   90.00
_cell.angle_beta   90.00
_cell.angle_gamma   90.00
#
_symmetry.space_group_name_H-M   'P 1'
#
loop_
_entity.id
_entity.type
_entity.pdbx_description
1 polymer ?
#
loop_
_entity_poly.entity_id
_entity_poly.type
_entity_poly.pdbx_seq_one_letter_code
_entity_poly.pdbx_strand_id
1 'polypeptide(L)'
;MSKFEYIKNRFSKNQRALYEKIKLMIGDEPSVALISLQGESETSQAEIAVIAQIIKQFSPIEIIEHQDSPRKVILSGKRGLGHTVKISPQFKVQNEKPKTRAWSIDLLLELFRSVGEDKLRIAAVGIEYDGYPSHFIESGVKLAYKRDMNIASSEGIQVIRIAPDEWKKDPEYFIKHIKKYLDRRISDAEKLQRAVLKASNPKQLLKGGDNVVCPICNGCCVLAGEFCSICHGVGRVKASLAASVNIEDFETIDCNLCSSQNSTCKLCLGIGSVPLYRAIEYRLNEAG
;
A
#
# COMPACT_ATOMS: atom_id res chain seq x y z
N MET A 1 -31.28 2.05 2.23
CA MET A 1 -30.45 2.06 1.02
C MET A 1 -29.13 2.73 1.35
N SER A 2 -28.00 2.06 1.15
CA SER A 2 -26.69 2.64 1.46
C SER A 2 -26.31 3.75 0.47
N LYS A 3 -25.34 4.60 0.83
CA LYS A 3 -24.80 5.65 -0.09
C LYS A 3 -24.35 5.05 -1.43
N PHE A 4 -23.62 3.93 -1.38
CA PHE A 4 -23.11 3.26 -2.57
C PHE A 4 -24.22 2.58 -3.38
N GLU A 5 -25.25 2.06 -2.73
CA GLU A 5 -26.42 1.51 -3.43
C GLU A 5 -27.18 2.60 -4.21
N TYR A 6 -27.33 3.80 -3.63
CA TYR A 6 -27.92 4.96 -4.30
C TYR A 6 -27.11 5.42 -5.52
N ILE A 7 -25.77 5.40 -5.44
CA ILE A 7 -24.88 5.73 -6.57
C ILE A 7 -24.98 4.66 -7.66
N LYS A 8 -24.86 3.38 -7.28
CA LYS A 8 -24.91 2.22 -8.18
C LYS A 8 -26.19 2.19 -9.02
N ASN A 9 -27.33 2.55 -8.44
CA ASN A 9 -28.61 2.59 -9.15
C ASN A 9 -28.64 3.58 -10.32
N ARG A 10 -27.79 4.62 -10.30
CA ARG A 10 -27.69 5.65 -11.35
C ARG A 10 -26.68 5.33 -12.44
N PHE A 11 -25.99 4.19 -12.36
CA PHE A 11 -25.03 3.81 -13.38
C PHE A 11 -25.70 3.67 -14.75
N SER A 12 -25.09 4.29 -15.75
CA SER A 12 -25.36 4.05 -17.16
C SER A 12 -25.10 2.59 -17.54
N LYS A 13 -25.56 2.16 -18.71
CA LYS A 13 -25.32 0.80 -19.22
C LYS A 13 -23.84 0.42 -19.23
N ASN A 14 -22.97 1.33 -19.66
CA ASN A 14 -21.52 1.10 -19.71
C ASN A 14 -20.90 1.03 -18.31
N GLN A 15 -21.32 1.90 -17.40
CA GLN A 15 -20.90 1.87 -15.99
C GLN A 15 -21.30 0.56 -15.30
N ARG A 16 -22.51 0.06 -15.54
CA ARG A 16 -22.96 -1.23 -15.01
C ARG A 16 -22.11 -2.39 -15.56
N ALA A 17 -21.80 -2.39 -16.85
CA ALA A 17 -20.94 -3.40 -17.45
C ALA A 17 -19.52 -3.40 -16.85
N LEU A 18 -18.94 -2.21 -16.63
CA LEU A 18 -17.64 -2.09 -15.97
C LEU A 18 -17.70 -2.54 -14.51
N TYR A 19 -18.72 -2.12 -13.77
CA TYR A 19 -18.96 -2.52 -12.37
C TYR A 19 -18.99 -4.03 -12.20
N GLU A 20 -19.74 -4.75 -13.05
CA GLU A 20 -19.83 -6.20 -13.01
C GLU A 20 -18.46 -6.89 -13.18
N LYS A 21 -17.58 -6.29 -13.98
CA LYS A 21 -16.21 -6.78 -14.18
C LYS A 21 -15.32 -6.50 -12.96
N ILE A 22 -15.35 -5.28 -12.42
CA ILE A 22 -14.38 -4.87 -11.39
C ILE A 22 -14.80 -5.26 -9.97
N LYS A 23 -16.09 -5.50 -9.70
CA LYS A 23 -16.56 -5.97 -8.37
C LYS A 23 -15.95 -7.30 -7.96
N LEU A 24 -15.65 -8.15 -8.94
CA LEU A 24 -14.97 -9.43 -8.73
C LEU A 24 -13.49 -9.26 -8.36
N MET A 25 -12.90 -8.10 -8.64
CA MET A 25 -11.49 -7.80 -8.40
C MET A 25 -11.27 -7.08 -7.07
N ILE A 26 -12.13 -6.12 -6.74
CA ILE A 26 -11.90 -5.17 -5.62
C ILE A 26 -13.09 -5.05 -4.64
N GLY A 27 -14.17 -5.81 -4.84
CA GLY A 27 -15.37 -5.77 -3.99
C GLY A 27 -16.45 -4.80 -4.48
N ASP A 28 -17.66 -4.90 -3.89
CA ASP A 28 -18.86 -4.13 -4.30
C ASP A 28 -18.65 -2.62 -4.10
N GLU A 29 -18.55 -2.17 -2.84
CA GLU A 29 -18.48 -0.73 -2.53
C GLU A 29 -17.25 -0.04 -3.16
N PRO A 30 -16.01 -0.60 -3.10
CA PRO A 30 -14.85 0.02 -3.75
C PRO A 30 -15.03 0.17 -5.26
N SER A 31 -15.74 -0.76 -5.91
CA SER A 31 -16.06 -0.67 -7.34
C SER A 31 -17.03 0.46 -7.64
N VAL A 32 -18.06 0.62 -6.80
CA VAL A 32 -19.00 1.73 -6.93
C VAL A 32 -18.29 3.07 -6.75
N ALA A 33 -17.45 3.18 -5.72
CA ALA A 33 -16.64 4.36 -5.45
C ALA A 33 -15.74 4.71 -6.64
N LEU A 34 -15.00 3.74 -7.20
CA LEU A 34 -14.10 4.02 -8.32
C LEU A 34 -14.86 4.47 -9.58
N ILE A 35 -16.03 3.88 -9.86
CA ILE A 35 -16.86 4.27 -11.01
C ILE A 35 -17.52 5.63 -10.82
N SER A 36 -17.79 6.07 -9.58
CA SER A 36 -18.41 7.37 -9.30
C SER A 36 -17.55 8.55 -9.76
N LEU A 37 -16.24 8.35 -9.95
CA LEU A 37 -15.34 9.34 -10.54
C LEU A 37 -15.75 9.74 -11.97
N GLN A 38 -16.41 8.87 -12.72
CA GLN A 38 -16.81 9.14 -14.11
C GLN A 38 -17.94 10.18 -14.20
N GLY A 39 -17.71 11.27 -14.94
CA GLY A 39 -18.75 12.25 -15.29
C GLY A 39 -18.41 13.71 -15.00
N GLU A 40 -17.34 13.99 -14.24
CA GLU A 40 -16.79 15.35 -14.08
C GLU A 40 -15.27 15.40 -14.30
N SER A 41 -14.56 14.29 -14.08
CA SER A 41 -13.14 14.16 -14.42
C SER A 41 -12.96 13.63 -15.84
N GLU A 42 -11.77 13.88 -16.42
CA GLU A 42 -11.30 13.31 -17.69
C GLU A 42 -11.09 11.77 -17.64
N THR A 43 -11.58 11.11 -16.59
CA THR A 43 -11.40 9.68 -16.29
C THR A 43 -12.24 8.79 -17.22
N SER A 44 -11.56 7.95 -17.99
CA SER A 44 -12.21 7.04 -18.94
C SER A 44 -12.61 5.69 -18.31
N GLN A 45 -13.49 4.94 -18.99
CA GLN A 45 -13.82 3.55 -18.62
C GLN A 45 -12.56 2.66 -18.65
N ALA A 46 -11.67 2.89 -19.61
CA ALA A 46 -10.42 2.15 -19.75
C ALA A 46 -9.48 2.40 -18.57
N GLU A 47 -9.35 3.66 -18.16
CA GLU A 47 -8.52 4.05 -17.00
C GLU A 47 -9.01 3.39 -15.72
N ILE A 48 -10.32 3.41 -15.43
CA ILE A 48 -10.87 2.73 -14.24
C ILE A 48 -10.64 1.22 -14.30
N ALA A 49 -10.76 0.60 -15.47
CA ALA A 49 -10.47 -0.82 -15.63
C ALA A 49 -8.99 -1.14 -15.33
N VAL A 50 -8.06 -0.29 -15.80
CA VAL A 50 -6.63 -0.40 -15.52
C VAL A 50 -6.37 -0.24 -14.02
N ILE A 51 -6.93 0.79 -13.39
CA ILE A 51 -6.80 1.04 -11.95
C ILE A 51 -7.27 -0.17 -11.16
N ALA A 52 -8.49 -0.67 -11.42
CA ALA A 52 -9.04 -1.84 -10.72
C ALA A 52 -8.12 -3.08 -10.87
N GLN A 53 -7.59 -3.31 -12.06
CA GLN A 53 -6.72 -4.45 -12.32
C GLN A 53 -5.33 -4.31 -11.68
N ILE A 54 -4.80 -3.09 -11.54
CA ILE A 54 -3.58 -2.82 -10.78
C ILE A 54 -3.82 -3.05 -9.29
N ILE A 55 -4.88 -2.49 -8.72
CA ILE A 55 -5.07 -2.46 -7.27
C ILE A 55 -5.60 -3.78 -6.69
N LYS A 56 -6.17 -4.68 -7.51
CA LYS A 56 -6.61 -6.03 -7.07
C LYS A 56 -5.53 -6.79 -6.29
N GLN A 57 -4.26 -6.52 -6.57
CA GLN A 57 -3.13 -7.16 -5.92
C GLN A 57 -2.93 -6.74 -4.45
N PHE A 58 -3.67 -5.74 -3.98
CA PHE A 58 -3.63 -5.21 -2.61
C PHE A 58 -4.90 -5.54 -1.82
N SER A 59 -5.77 -6.40 -2.36
CA SER A 59 -7.02 -6.79 -1.69
C SER A 59 -6.76 -7.41 -0.31
N PRO A 60 -7.69 -7.25 0.66
CA PRO A 60 -8.97 -6.57 0.54
C PRO A 60 -8.83 -5.05 0.36
N ILE A 61 -9.71 -4.46 -0.44
CA ILE A 61 -9.73 -3.02 -0.71
C ILE A 61 -10.83 -2.38 0.14
N GLU A 62 -10.46 -1.34 0.87
CA GLU A 62 -11.33 -0.60 1.76
C GLU A 62 -11.44 0.86 1.29
N ILE A 63 -12.56 1.51 1.60
CA ILE A 63 -12.78 2.92 1.28
C ILE A 63 -12.37 3.75 2.49
N ILE A 64 -11.39 4.63 2.30
CA ILE A 64 -10.94 5.58 3.32
C ILE A 64 -11.70 6.90 3.20
N GLU A 65 -11.95 7.36 1.98
CA GLU A 65 -12.62 8.63 1.72
C GLU A 65 -13.45 8.54 0.44
N HIS A 66 -14.67 9.08 0.47
CA HIS A 66 -15.53 9.23 -0.70
C HIS A 66 -16.37 10.52 -0.63
N GLN A 67 -16.03 11.48 -1.49
CA GLN A 67 -16.71 12.76 -1.63
C GLN A 67 -17.33 12.90 -3.02
N ASP A 68 -18.55 13.44 -3.07
CA ASP A 68 -19.31 13.58 -4.32
C ASP A 68 -19.01 14.90 -5.07
N SER A 69 -18.62 15.97 -4.37
CA SER A 69 -18.22 17.24 -4.98
C SER A 69 -17.23 18.02 -4.09
N PRO A 70 -16.04 18.41 -4.60
CA PRO A 70 -15.41 17.82 -5.78
C PRO A 70 -15.25 16.31 -5.59
N ARG A 71 -15.37 15.54 -6.68
CA ARG A 71 -15.28 14.08 -6.60
C ARG A 71 -13.90 13.65 -6.12
N LYS A 72 -13.87 12.87 -5.04
CA LYS A 72 -12.64 12.36 -4.46
C LYS A 72 -12.88 10.97 -3.89
N VAL A 73 -11.98 10.06 -4.22
CA VAL A 73 -12.00 8.69 -3.72
C VAL A 73 -10.60 8.36 -3.24
N ILE A 74 -10.49 7.88 -2.01
CA ILE A 74 -9.26 7.32 -1.45
C ILE A 74 -9.59 5.92 -0.97
N LEU A 75 -8.83 4.95 -1.45
CA LEU A 75 -8.95 3.54 -1.06
C LEU A 75 -7.70 3.13 -0.28
N SER A 76 -7.78 2.01 0.44
CA SER A 76 -6.64 1.35 1.03
C SER A 76 -6.62 -0.13 0.70
N GLY A 77 -5.42 -0.69 0.59
CA GLY A 77 -5.18 -2.12 0.53
C GLY A 77 -4.02 -2.52 1.43
N LYS A 78 -3.74 -3.82 1.50
CA LYS A 78 -2.64 -4.38 2.30
C LYS A 78 -1.48 -4.84 1.43
N ARG A 79 -0.28 -4.77 2.00
CA ARG A 79 0.95 -5.31 1.42
C ARG A 79 1.79 -5.93 2.54
N GLY A 80 2.47 -7.05 2.26
CA GLY A 80 3.10 -7.92 3.26
C GLY A 80 3.84 -7.23 4.42
N LEU A 81 4.02 -7.93 5.54
CA LEU A 81 4.62 -7.38 6.76
C LEU A 81 3.78 -6.29 7.42
N GLY A 82 2.45 -6.31 7.23
CA GLY A 82 1.53 -5.33 7.83
C GLY A 82 1.62 -3.93 7.22
N HIS A 83 2.21 -3.77 6.03
CA HIS A 83 2.23 -2.49 5.32
C HIS A 83 0.86 -2.21 4.69
N THR A 84 0.53 -0.93 4.56
CA THR A 84 -0.72 -0.50 3.92
C THR A 84 -0.40 0.31 2.67
N VAL A 85 -1.20 0.11 1.62
CA VAL A 85 -1.11 0.90 0.40
C VAL A 85 -2.31 1.84 0.36
N LYS A 86 -2.06 3.15 0.40
CA LYS A 86 -3.08 4.16 0.11
C LYS A 86 -3.15 4.35 -1.40
N ILE A 87 -4.37 4.32 -1.92
CA ILE A 87 -4.69 4.28 -3.33
C ILE A 87 -5.49 5.55 -3.63
N SER A 88 -4.92 6.45 -4.41
CA SER A 88 -5.52 7.76 -4.73
C SER A 88 -5.69 7.89 -6.24
N PRO A 89 -6.83 7.47 -6.82
CA PRO A 89 -7.17 7.78 -8.20
C PRO A 89 -7.27 9.29 -8.42
N GLN A 90 -6.91 9.77 -9.62
CA GLN A 90 -7.04 11.18 -10.02
C GLN A 90 -6.34 12.16 -9.05
N PHE A 91 -5.16 11.76 -8.56
CA PHE A 91 -4.38 12.53 -7.59
C PHE A 91 -3.92 13.86 -8.19
N LYS A 92 -4.19 14.96 -7.50
CA LYS A 92 -3.81 16.30 -7.94
C LYS A 92 -2.46 16.71 -7.38
N VAL A 93 -1.58 17.16 -8.25
CA VAL A 93 -0.27 17.72 -7.90
C VAL A 93 -0.24 19.21 -8.24
N GLN A 94 0.21 20.04 -7.31
CA GLN A 94 0.36 21.47 -7.58
C GLN A 94 1.40 21.67 -8.70
N ASN A 95 1.06 22.52 -9.65
CA ASN A 95 1.97 22.86 -10.75
C ASN A 95 3.06 23.83 -10.25
N GLU A 96 4.21 23.88 -10.94
CA GLU A 96 5.31 24.84 -10.72
C GLU A 96 4.83 26.28 -10.58
N LYS A 97 3.73 26.62 -11.27
CA LYS A 97 3.08 27.92 -11.22
C LYS A 97 1.81 27.82 -10.39
N PRO A 98 1.73 28.41 -9.18
CA PRO A 98 0.59 28.26 -8.26
C PRO A 98 -0.77 28.66 -8.83
N LYS A 99 -0.80 29.53 -9.85
CA LYS A 99 -2.03 30.01 -10.50
C LYS A 99 -2.49 29.14 -11.68
N THR A 100 -1.73 28.10 -12.03
CA THR A 100 -2.08 27.20 -13.14
C THR A 100 -2.81 25.96 -12.64
N ARG A 101 -3.63 25.35 -13.51
CA ARG A 101 -4.37 24.13 -13.19
C ARG A 101 -3.38 23.07 -12.68
N ALA A 102 -3.73 22.44 -11.56
CA ALA A 102 -2.98 21.33 -10.99
C ALA A 102 -2.82 20.22 -12.04
N TRP A 103 -1.67 19.54 -11.99
CA TRP A 103 -1.50 18.30 -12.72
C TRP A 103 -2.33 17.19 -12.09
N SER A 104 -2.65 16.17 -12.88
CA SER A 104 -3.39 15.00 -12.44
C SER A 104 -2.56 13.78 -12.75
N ILE A 105 -2.42 12.90 -11.75
CA ILE A 105 -1.92 11.53 -11.90
C ILE A 105 -3.12 10.60 -11.82
N ASP A 106 -3.30 9.73 -12.81
CA ASP A 106 -4.48 8.86 -12.89
C ASP A 106 -4.59 7.94 -11.67
N LEU A 107 -3.47 7.45 -11.16
CA LEU A 107 -3.40 6.65 -9.94
C LEU A 107 -2.11 6.89 -9.17
N LEU A 108 -2.22 7.34 -7.92
CA LEU A 108 -1.10 7.34 -6.97
C LEU A 108 -1.23 6.18 -5.99
N LEU A 109 -0.16 5.39 -5.87
CA LEU A 109 0.01 4.38 -4.82
C LEU A 109 1.06 4.86 -3.82
N GLU A 110 0.67 5.02 -2.57
CA GLU A 110 1.56 5.37 -1.47
C GLU A 110 1.68 4.20 -0.50
N LEU A 111 2.90 3.74 -0.26
CA LEU A 111 3.17 2.63 0.66
C LEU A 111 3.54 3.17 2.03
N PHE A 112 2.79 2.75 3.03
CA PHE A 112 2.97 3.14 4.42
C PHE A 112 3.41 1.96 5.27
N ARG A 113 4.27 2.30 6.22
CA ARG A 113 4.73 1.45 7.29
C ARG A 113 4.31 2.04 8.62
N SER A 114 3.68 1.24 9.47
CA SER A 114 3.45 1.62 10.87
C SER A 114 4.73 1.40 11.68
N VAL A 115 5.14 2.41 12.44
CA VAL A 115 6.25 2.33 13.41
C VAL A 115 5.79 3.03 14.68
N GLY A 116 5.43 2.25 15.70
CA GLY A 116 4.78 2.81 16.89
C GLY A 116 3.40 3.35 16.52
N GLU A 117 3.13 4.59 16.93
CA GLU A 117 1.90 5.32 16.58
C GLU A 117 2.00 6.03 15.22
N ASP A 118 3.21 6.15 14.66
CA ASP A 118 3.45 6.87 13.42
C ASP A 118 3.22 5.99 12.18
N LYS A 119 2.70 6.61 11.11
CA LYS A 119 2.63 6.02 9.77
C LYS A 119 3.63 6.71 8.85
N LEU A 120 4.71 6.01 8.54
CA LEU A 120 5.78 6.51 7.68
C LEU A 120 5.52 6.11 6.22
N ARG A 121 5.50 7.08 5.32
CA ARG A 121 5.48 6.82 3.87
C ARG A 121 6.86 6.35 3.43
N ILE A 122 6.96 5.10 2.96
CA ILE A 122 8.23 4.49 2.53
C ILE A 122 8.36 4.36 1.00
N ALA A 123 7.27 4.56 0.26
CA ALA A 123 7.31 4.66 -1.20
C ALA A 123 6.11 5.45 -1.74
N ALA A 124 6.27 6.02 -2.93
CA ALA A 124 5.19 6.60 -3.71
C ALA A 124 5.44 6.39 -5.21
N VAL A 125 4.46 5.83 -5.92
CA VAL A 125 4.50 5.63 -7.37
C VAL A 125 3.20 6.12 -8.00
N GLY A 126 3.33 7.05 -8.94
CA GLY A 126 2.25 7.52 -9.79
C GLY A 126 2.17 6.69 -11.07
N ILE A 127 0.97 6.36 -11.52
CA ILE A 127 0.69 5.67 -12.77
C ILE A 127 -0.16 6.58 -13.64
N GLU A 128 0.26 6.75 -14.89
CA GLU A 128 -0.44 7.49 -15.93
C GLU A 128 -0.79 6.52 -17.06
N TYR A 129 -2.07 6.42 -17.39
CA TYR A 129 -2.56 5.63 -18.51
C TYR A 129 -2.74 6.54 -19.72
N ASP A 130 -1.74 6.57 -20.61
CA ASP A 130 -1.64 7.53 -21.71
C ASP A 130 -2.57 7.17 -22.88
N GLY A 131 -3.88 7.36 -22.68
CA GLY A 131 -4.94 7.05 -23.66
C GLY A 131 -4.96 7.91 -24.93
N TYR A 132 -4.24 9.02 -24.96
CA TYR A 132 -4.35 10.04 -26.02
C TYR A 132 -3.13 10.05 -26.97
N PRO A 133 -3.33 9.99 -28.30
CA PRO A 133 -2.22 10.00 -29.28
C PRO A 133 -1.26 11.19 -29.16
N SER A 134 -1.76 12.35 -28.72
CA SER A 134 -0.96 13.56 -28.48
C SER A 134 0.09 13.41 -27.37
N HIS A 135 0.01 12.37 -26.53
CA HIS A 135 1.04 12.12 -25.52
C HIS A 135 2.29 11.47 -26.12
N PHE A 136 2.21 10.94 -27.35
CA PHE A 136 3.30 10.23 -28.02
C PHE A 136 4.02 11.06 -29.10
N ILE A 137 3.57 12.29 -29.37
CA ILE A 137 4.33 13.22 -30.21
C ILE A 137 5.49 13.82 -29.41
N GLU A 138 6.59 14.17 -30.08
CA GLU A 138 7.84 14.61 -29.44
C GLU A 138 7.63 15.75 -28.43
N SER A 139 6.80 16.73 -28.77
CA SER A 139 6.48 17.86 -27.87
C SER A 139 5.72 17.41 -26.62
N GLY A 140 4.77 16.49 -26.77
CA GLY A 140 4.02 15.88 -25.66
C GLY A 140 4.93 15.10 -24.72
N VAL A 141 5.83 14.29 -25.28
CA VAL A 141 6.82 13.50 -24.53
C VAL A 141 7.78 14.40 -23.75
N LYS A 142 8.29 15.47 -24.36
CA LYS A 142 9.17 16.43 -23.68
C LYS A 142 8.48 17.14 -22.52
N LEU A 143 7.22 17.53 -22.69
CA LEU A 143 6.42 18.15 -21.62
C LEU A 143 6.15 17.16 -20.47
N ALA A 144 5.83 15.91 -20.81
CA ALA A 144 5.67 14.82 -19.86
C ALA A 144 6.95 14.60 -19.02
N TYR A 145 8.12 14.51 -19.64
CA TYR A 145 9.39 14.32 -18.91
C TYR A 145 9.68 15.46 -17.95
N LYS A 146 9.45 16.71 -18.36
CA LYS A 146 9.62 17.86 -17.46
C LYS A 146 8.65 17.81 -16.28
N ARG A 147 7.39 17.48 -16.55
CA ARG A 147 6.35 17.31 -15.52
C ARG A 147 6.76 16.23 -14.52
N ASP A 148 7.15 15.06 -15.00
CA ASP A 148 7.46 13.91 -14.17
C ASP A 148 8.72 14.17 -13.32
N MET A 149 9.72 14.88 -13.86
CA MET A 149 10.89 15.34 -13.10
C MET A 149 10.51 16.32 -11.98
N ASN A 150 9.57 17.23 -12.23
CA ASN A 150 9.09 18.15 -11.22
C ASN A 150 8.34 17.40 -10.09
N ILE A 151 7.42 16.51 -10.46
CA ILE A 151 6.66 15.68 -9.51
C ILE A 151 7.62 14.83 -8.66
N ALA A 152 8.64 14.22 -9.29
CA ALA A 152 9.62 13.42 -8.58
C ALA A 152 10.45 14.24 -7.57
N SER A 153 10.83 15.46 -7.92
CA SER A 153 11.67 16.30 -7.05
C SER A 153 10.88 17.03 -5.95
N SER A 154 9.63 17.43 -6.21
CA SER A 154 8.79 18.14 -5.25
C SER A 154 8.02 17.22 -4.30
N GLU A 155 7.42 16.15 -4.83
CA GLU A 155 6.54 15.25 -4.07
C GLU A 155 7.20 13.92 -3.68
N GLY A 156 8.38 13.62 -4.25
CA GLY A 156 9.02 12.32 -4.11
C GLY A 156 8.24 11.19 -4.78
N ILE A 157 7.45 11.50 -5.83
CA ILE A 157 6.62 10.53 -6.54
C ILE A 157 7.29 10.13 -7.85
N GLN A 158 7.60 8.84 -8.00
CA GLN A 158 8.05 8.32 -9.29
C GLN A 158 6.84 8.07 -10.20
N VAL A 159 6.78 8.70 -11.36
CA VAL A 159 5.70 8.50 -12.34
C VAL A 159 6.09 7.43 -13.36
N ILE A 160 5.21 6.45 -13.58
CA ILE A 160 5.29 5.48 -14.67
C ILE A 160 4.16 5.74 -15.66
N ARG A 161 4.48 5.68 -16.95
CA ARG A 161 3.54 5.87 -18.04
C ARG A 161 3.27 4.55 -18.74
N ILE A 162 2.00 4.25 -18.97
CA ILE A 162 1.54 3.00 -19.57
C ILE A 162 0.76 3.33 -20.84
N ALA A 163 1.27 2.87 -21.98
CA ALA A 163 0.58 2.99 -23.25
C ALA A 163 -0.58 1.98 -23.36
N PRO A 164 -1.73 2.34 -23.94
CA PRO A 164 -2.90 1.46 -24.07
C PRO A 164 -2.64 0.15 -24.81
N ASP A 165 -1.81 0.18 -25.84
CA ASP A 165 -1.46 -0.99 -26.65
C ASP A 165 -0.53 -1.95 -25.89
N GLU A 166 0.45 -1.42 -25.15
CA GLU A 166 1.31 -2.22 -24.28
C GLU A 166 0.52 -2.85 -23.12
N TRP A 167 -0.39 -2.09 -22.50
CA TRP A 167 -1.27 -2.64 -21.47
C TRP A 167 -2.13 -3.79 -22.00
N LYS A 168 -2.68 -3.67 -23.21
CA LYS A 168 -3.51 -4.72 -23.82
C LYS A 168 -2.72 -6.00 -24.13
N LYS A 169 -1.42 -5.88 -24.42
CA LYS A 169 -0.54 -7.03 -24.71
C LYS A 169 -0.21 -7.82 -23.45
N ASP A 170 0.26 -7.15 -22.39
CA ASP A 170 0.69 -7.82 -21.15
C ASP A 170 0.42 -6.96 -19.89
N PRO A 171 -0.82 -6.96 -19.37
CA PRO A 171 -1.12 -6.26 -18.12
C PRO A 171 -0.31 -6.80 -16.93
N GLU A 172 -0.04 -8.11 -16.90
CA GLU A 172 0.59 -8.77 -15.76
C GLU A 172 2.07 -8.37 -15.63
N TYR A 173 2.74 -8.02 -16.74
CA TYR A 173 4.06 -7.37 -16.70
C TYR A 173 4.05 -6.11 -15.82
N PHE A 174 3.17 -5.15 -16.10
CA PHE A 174 3.10 -3.90 -15.36
C PHE A 174 2.72 -4.13 -13.90
N ILE A 175 1.70 -4.96 -13.65
CA ILE A 175 1.23 -5.31 -12.30
C ILE A 175 2.38 -5.91 -11.47
N LYS A 176 3.11 -6.89 -12.04
CA LYS A 176 4.27 -7.52 -11.42
C LYS A 176 5.41 -6.54 -11.14
N HIS A 177 5.65 -5.58 -12.02
CA HIS A 177 6.74 -4.63 -11.84
C HIS A 177 6.41 -3.53 -10.81
N ILE A 178 5.15 -3.07 -10.75
CA ILE A 178 4.65 -2.21 -9.67
C ILE A 178 4.79 -2.95 -8.32
N LYS A 179 4.36 -4.21 -8.28
CA LYS A 179 4.51 -5.10 -7.13
C LYS A 179 5.97 -5.16 -6.65
N LYS A 180 6.89 -5.43 -7.58
CA LYS A 180 8.33 -5.56 -7.31
C LYS A 180 8.95 -4.27 -6.80
N TYR A 181 8.53 -3.11 -7.31
CA TYR A 181 8.97 -1.82 -6.81
C TYR A 181 8.60 -1.63 -5.33
N LEU A 182 7.34 -1.89 -4.97
CA LEU A 182 6.87 -1.78 -3.58
C LEU A 182 7.58 -2.79 -2.66
N ASP A 183 7.74 -4.04 -3.10
CA ASP A 183 8.46 -5.07 -2.33
C ASP A 183 9.92 -4.70 -2.08
N ARG A 184 10.56 -4.07 -3.07
CA ARG A 184 11.93 -3.56 -2.89
C ARG A 184 11.99 -2.50 -1.79
N ARG A 185 11.02 -1.58 -1.75
CA ARG A 185 10.95 -0.51 -0.74
C ARG A 185 10.68 -1.06 0.66
N ILE A 186 9.85 -2.09 0.77
CA ILE A 186 9.67 -2.86 2.01
C ILE A 186 11.01 -3.45 2.45
N SER A 187 11.70 -4.16 1.56
CA SER A 187 13.00 -4.79 1.87
C SER A 187 14.05 -3.78 2.31
N ASP A 188 14.12 -2.62 1.65
CA ASP A 188 15.07 -1.55 2.00
C ASP A 188 14.73 -0.95 3.39
N ALA A 189 13.45 -0.72 3.70
CA ALA A 189 13.00 -0.23 5.00
C ALA A 189 13.27 -1.24 6.13
N GLU A 190 13.10 -2.54 5.86
CA GLU A 190 13.46 -3.59 6.82
C GLU A 190 14.97 -3.66 7.07
N LYS A 191 15.79 -3.59 6.01
CA LYS A 191 17.25 -3.60 6.13
C LYS A 191 17.74 -2.42 6.95
N LEU A 192 17.19 -1.24 6.70
CA LEU A 192 17.50 -0.04 7.49
C LEU A 192 17.16 -0.26 8.96
N GLN A 193 15.96 -0.75 9.26
CA GLN A 193 15.57 -1.04 10.64
C GLN A 193 16.53 -2.04 11.29
N ARG A 194 16.85 -3.15 10.62
CA ARG A 194 17.79 -4.15 11.16
C ARG A 194 19.16 -3.55 11.44
N ALA A 195 19.66 -2.70 10.55
CA ALA A 195 20.93 -1.99 10.76
C ALA A 195 20.86 -1.06 11.99
N VAL A 196 19.77 -0.31 12.15
CA VAL A 196 19.56 0.56 13.31
C VAL A 196 19.48 -0.24 14.61
N LEU A 197 18.77 -1.37 14.64
CA LEU A 197 18.67 -2.23 15.82
C LEU A 197 20.02 -2.85 16.19
N LYS A 198 20.81 -3.31 15.20
CA LYS A 198 22.16 -3.85 15.43
C LYS A 198 23.14 -2.78 15.94
N ALA A 199 23.04 -1.55 15.43
CA ALA A 199 23.88 -0.42 15.87
C ALA A 199 23.46 0.12 17.25
N SER A 200 22.19 -0.01 17.61
CA SER A 200 21.64 0.42 18.89
C SER A 200 22.10 -0.54 20.00
N ASN A 201 23.18 -0.21 20.69
CA ASN A 201 23.64 -0.99 21.84
C ASN A 201 22.57 -0.93 22.96
N PRO A 202 21.91 -2.06 23.34
CA PRO A 202 20.79 -2.04 24.29
C PRO A 202 21.13 -1.40 25.64
N LYS A 203 22.42 -1.42 26.00
CA LYS A 203 22.97 -0.85 27.24
C LYS A 203 23.20 0.67 27.21
N GLN A 204 23.28 1.32 26.04
CA GLN A 204 23.66 2.74 25.93
C GLN A 204 22.48 3.71 25.73
N LEU A 205 21.28 3.22 25.41
CA LEU A 205 20.05 4.04 25.35
C LEU A 205 19.39 4.22 26.74
N LEU A 206 20.00 3.68 27.80
CA LEU A 206 19.48 3.64 29.17
C LEU A 206 20.10 4.70 30.08
N LYS A 207 20.32 5.91 29.57
CA LYS A 207 20.44 7.08 30.46
C LYS A 207 19.15 7.88 30.36
N GLY A 208 18.11 7.40 31.05
CA GLY A 208 16.90 8.17 31.37
C GLY A 208 15.59 7.80 30.66
N GLY A 209 15.43 6.60 30.07
CA GLY A 209 14.19 6.22 29.38
C GLY A 209 13.45 5.03 29.99
N ASP A 210 12.13 5.17 30.18
CA ASP A 210 11.18 4.13 30.63
C ASP A 210 10.97 2.98 29.62
N ASN A 211 11.73 2.92 28.53
CA ASN A 211 11.48 1.96 27.44
C ASN A 211 12.33 0.69 27.57
N VAL A 212 11.65 -0.45 27.72
CA VAL A 212 12.23 -1.79 27.80
C VAL A 212 12.07 -2.54 26.46
N VAL A 213 12.79 -3.65 26.30
CA VAL A 213 12.60 -4.55 25.15
C VAL A 213 11.17 -5.08 25.18
N CYS A 214 10.51 -5.12 24.02
CA CYS A 214 9.14 -5.65 23.94
C CYS A 214 9.12 -7.13 24.37
N PRO A 215 8.30 -7.52 25.38
CA PRO A 215 8.28 -8.88 25.91
C PRO A 215 7.67 -9.90 24.93
N ILE A 216 6.87 -9.44 23.96
CA ILE A 216 6.24 -10.33 22.97
C ILE A 216 7.16 -10.63 21.80
N CYS A 217 7.84 -9.63 21.24
CA CYS A 217 8.70 -9.85 20.07
C CYS A 217 10.19 -9.93 20.39
N ASN A 218 10.60 -9.78 21.66
CA ASN A 218 12.01 -9.76 22.07
C ASN A 218 12.89 -8.83 21.20
N GLY A 219 12.34 -7.68 20.81
CA GLY A 219 13.03 -6.71 19.95
C GLY A 219 13.12 -7.06 18.46
N CYS A 220 12.54 -8.16 17.98
CA CYS A 220 12.60 -8.55 16.57
C CYS A 220 11.62 -7.78 15.65
N CYS A 221 10.72 -6.96 16.24
CA CYS A 221 9.77 -6.05 15.60
C CYS A 221 8.64 -6.68 14.77
N VAL A 222 8.90 -7.81 14.12
CA VAL A 222 7.98 -8.49 13.20
C VAL A 222 7.81 -9.93 13.67
N LEU A 223 6.58 -10.38 13.79
CA LEU A 223 6.22 -11.74 14.15
C LEU A 223 5.34 -12.33 13.06
N ALA A 224 5.73 -13.51 12.59
CA ALA A 224 4.96 -14.31 11.62
C ALA A 224 4.43 -13.56 10.39
N GLY A 225 5.14 -12.53 9.93
CA GLY A 225 4.77 -11.79 8.72
C GLY A 225 3.95 -10.52 8.97
N GLU A 226 3.83 -10.05 10.21
CA GLU A 226 3.24 -8.77 10.57
C GLU A 226 4.06 -8.03 11.64
N PHE A 227 3.86 -6.71 11.74
CA PHE A 227 4.43 -5.95 12.85
C PHE A 227 3.86 -6.46 14.17
N CYS A 228 4.71 -6.61 15.19
CA CYS A 228 4.28 -7.00 16.52
C CYS A 228 3.20 -6.04 17.02
N SER A 229 2.03 -6.58 17.38
CA SER A 229 0.86 -5.80 17.80
C SER A 229 1.05 -4.99 19.08
N ILE A 230 2.07 -5.31 19.88
CA ILE A 230 2.37 -4.61 21.14
C ILE A 230 3.33 -3.43 20.93
N CYS A 231 4.38 -3.61 20.13
CA CYS A 231 5.37 -2.55 19.90
C CYS A 231 5.21 -1.84 18.55
N HIS A 232 4.25 -2.27 17.73
CA HIS A 232 3.98 -1.77 16.39
C HIS A 232 5.26 -1.62 15.54
N GLY A 233 6.11 -2.66 15.56
CA GLY A 233 7.35 -2.67 14.81
C GLY A 233 8.52 -1.90 15.42
N VAL A 234 8.40 -1.31 16.62
CA VAL A 234 9.51 -0.57 17.27
C VAL A 234 10.53 -1.51 17.94
N GLY A 235 10.07 -2.64 18.47
CA GLY A 235 10.90 -3.60 19.22
C GLY A 235 11.10 -3.24 20.70
N ARG A 236 10.62 -2.08 21.13
CA ARG A 236 10.64 -1.61 22.52
C ARG A 236 9.30 -0.98 22.89
N VAL A 237 8.97 -0.98 24.18
CA VAL A 237 7.75 -0.39 24.74
C VAL A 237 8.04 0.23 26.10
N LYS A 238 7.13 1.08 26.61
CA LYS A 238 7.20 1.59 27.98
C LYS A 238 7.14 0.44 28.98
N ALA A 239 7.87 0.55 30.09
CA ALA A 239 7.92 -0.45 31.15
C ALA A 239 6.54 -0.77 31.74
N SER A 240 5.67 0.23 31.86
CA SER A 240 4.28 0.06 32.29
C SER A 240 3.47 -0.83 31.34
N LEU A 241 3.61 -0.63 30.02
CA LEU A 241 2.96 -1.48 29.02
C LEU A 241 3.55 -2.89 29.04
N ALA A 242 4.87 -3.03 29.17
CA ALA A 242 5.50 -4.36 29.29
C ALA A 242 4.99 -5.13 30.51
N ALA A 243 4.75 -4.45 31.63
CA ALA A 243 4.22 -5.05 32.86
C ALA A 243 2.74 -5.44 32.77
N SER A 244 1.95 -4.79 31.91
CA SER A 244 0.53 -5.07 31.75
C SER A 244 0.20 -6.11 30.68
N VAL A 245 1.16 -6.48 29.83
CA VAL A 245 0.94 -7.44 28.75
C VAL A 245 0.96 -8.87 29.31
N ASN A 246 -0.14 -9.59 29.13
CA ASN A 246 -0.19 -11.02 29.38
C ASN A 246 0.43 -11.77 28.18
N ILE A 247 1.52 -12.49 28.41
CA ILE A 247 2.23 -13.22 27.34
C ILE A 247 1.43 -14.44 26.90
N GLU A 248 0.60 -15.01 27.77
CA GLU A 248 -0.22 -16.19 27.47
C GLU A 248 -1.23 -15.91 26.35
N ASP A 249 -1.69 -14.66 26.22
CA ASP A 249 -2.58 -14.22 25.13
C ASP A 249 -1.94 -14.38 23.74
N PHE A 250 -0.62 -14.59 23.69
CA PHE A 250 0.17 -14.73 22.46
C PHE A 250 0.74 -16.13 22.25
N GLU A 251 0.34 -17.13 23.04
CA GLU A 251 0.89 -18.49 22.95
C GLU A 251 0.96 -19.00 21.51
N THR A 252 -0.09 -18.74 20.73
CA THR A 252 -0.17 -18.99 19.29
C THR A 252 -0.54 -17.71 18.54
N ILE A 253 0.12 -17.46 17.40
CA ILE A 253 -0.19 -16.33 16.53
C ILE A 253 -0.43 -16.79 15.09
N ASP A 254 -1.22 -16.02 14.35
CA ASP A 254 -1.50 -16.28 12.94
C ASP A 254 -0.24 -16.11 12.07
N CYS A 255 -0.08 -17.00 11.10
CA CYS A 255 1.01 -16.97 10.14
C CYS A 255 0.61 -16.16 8.89
N ASN A 256 0.95 -14.88 8.91
CA ASN A 256 0.72 -13.94 7.82
C ASN A 256 1.81 -13.92 6.73
N LEU A 257 2.84 -14.77 6.85
CA LEU A 257 3.84 -14.97 5.78
C LEU A 257 3.29 -15.71 4.56
N CYS A 258 2.21 -16.48 4.72
CA CYS A 258 1.57 -17.18 3.63
C CYS A 258 0.07 -16.87 3.61
N SER A 259 -0.51 -16.70 2.42
CA SER A 259 -1.95 -16.88 2.24
C SER A 259 -2.31 -18.28 2.76
N SER A 260 -3.35 -18.38 3.58
CA SER A 260 -3.77 -19.59 4.31
C SER A 260 -3.56 -20.91 3.53
N GLN A 261 -3.05 -21.94 4.22
CA GLN A 261 -2.83 -23.31 3.71
C GLN A 261 -1.75 -23.43 2.61
N ASN A 262 -0.62 -22.76 2.77
CA ASN A 262 0.57 -23.06 1.98
C ASN A 262 1.45 -24.11 2.68
N SER A 263 1.37 -25.36 2.23
CA SER A 263 2.16 -26.48 2.75
C SER A 263 3.69 -26.28 2.64
N THR A 264 4.14 -25.33 1.83
CA THR A 264 5.56 -24.99 1.65
C THR A 264 6.04 -23.84 2.55
N CYS A 265 5.17 -23.29 3.41
CA CYS A 265 5.55 -22.21 4.32
C CYS A 265 6.60 -22.68 5.33
N LYS A 266 7.80 -22.08 5.30
CA LYS A 266 8.91 -22.44 6.19
C LYS A 266 8.61 -22.19 7.68
N LEU A 267 7.70 -21.26 7.97
CA LEU A 267 7.31 -20.94 9.33
C LEU A 267 6.23 -21.89 9.86
N CYS A 268 5.04 -21.90 9.24
CA CYS A 268 3.87 -22.62 9.76
C CYS A 268 3.65 -24.01 9.14
N LEU A 269 4.39 -24.40 8.10
CA LEU A 269 4.25 -25.69 7.42
C LEU A 269 2.81 -26.01 6.97
N GLY A 270 2.06 -24.98 6.60
CA GLY A 270 0.66 -25.11 6.15
C GLY A 270 -0.40 -25.09 7.25
N ILE A 271 -0.01 -25.02 8.54
CA ILE A 271 -0.95 -24.98 9.68
C ILE A 271 -1.73 -23.65 9.71
N GLY A 272 -1.11 -22.56 9.27
CA GLY A 272 -1.73 -21.22 9.28
C GLY A 272 -1.49 -20.44 10.57
N SER A 273 -0.96 -21.06 11.62
CA SER A 273 -0.54 -20.42 12.87
C SER A 273 0.77 -21.03 13.37
N VAL A 274 1.45 -20.35 14.31
CA VAL A 274 2.66 -20.84 14.96
C VAL A 274 2.74 -20.42 16.43
N PRO A 275 3.41 -21.20 17.28
CA PRO A 275 3.76 -20.77 18.63
C PRO A 275 4.65 -19.52 18.62
N LEU A 276 4.50 -18.64 19.63
CA LEU A 276 5.24 -17.39 19.72
C LEU A 276 6.76 -17.58 19.62
N TYR A 277 7.31 -18.54 20.38
CA TYR A 277 8.75 -18.79 20.42
C TYR A 277 9.31 -19.10 19.02
N ARG A 278 8.56 -19.87 18.22
CA ARG A 278 8.94 -20.25 16.85
C ARG A 278 8.91 -19.04 15.92
N ALA A 279 7.96 -18.13 16.08
CA ALA A 279 7.92 -16.88 15.31
C ALA A 279 9.12 -15.97 15.62
N ILE A 280 9.52 -15.88 16.89
CA ILE A 280 10.70 -15.13 17.33
C ILE A 280 11.97 -15.76 16.74
N GLU A 281 12.17 -17.06 16.93
CA GLU A 281 13.34 -17.80 16.42
C GLU A 281 13.49 -17.66 14.92
N TYR A 282 12.40 -17.86 14.17
CA TYR A 282 12.40 -17.71 12.72
C TYR A 282 12.89 -16.32 12.31
N ARG A 283 12.43 -15.27 12.98
CA ARG A 283 12.84 -13.89 12.67
C ARG A 283 14.28 -13.60 13.04
N LEU A 284 14.76 -14.11 14.18
CA LEU A 284 16.16 -13.94 14.59
C LEU A 284 17.11 -14.70 13.66
N ASN A 285 16.70 -15.86 13.15
CA ASN A 285 17.50 -16.66 12.21
C ASN A 285 17.53 -16.07 10.79
N GLU A 286 16.52 -15.31 10.36
CA GLU A 286 16.60 -14.48 9.15
C GLU A 286 17.57 -13.29 9.28
N ALA A 287 17.94 -12.92 10.51
CA ALA A 287 18.78 -11.75 10.79
C ALA A 287 20.28 -12.06 10.89
N GLY A 288 20.67 -13.34 10.85
CA GLY A 288 22.03 -13.85 10.70
C GLY A 288 22.41 -14.00 9.24
#